data_AF-A0A818EK35-F1
#
_entry.id   AF-A0A818EK35-F1
#
_cell.length_a   1.000
_cell.length_b   1.000
_cell.length_c   1.000
_cell.angle_alpha   90.00
_cell.angle_beta   90.00
_cell.angle_gamma   90.00
#
_symmetry.space_group_name_H-M   'P 1'
#
loop_
_entity.id
_entity.type
_entity.pdbx_description
1 polymer ?
#
loop_
_entity_poly.entity_id
_entity_poly.type
_entity_poly.pdbx_seq_one_letter_code
_entity_poly.pdbx_strand_id
1 'polypeptide(L)'
;PARRHIIDSFRPDIKSNSFHRPRSNMNIGSGIPNFIPLKMIQQEGNPYVQNDTMCIKIMVDFNDIPVILLPYAVSLNPGLPTHVQQAMIKQVATQMRQK
;
A
#
# COMPACT_ATOMS: atom_id res chain seq x y z
N PRO A 1 -10.26 -28.30 -3.88
CA PRO A 1 -10.93 -26.98 -3.99
C PRO A 1 -9.94 -25.84 -3.70
N ALA A 2 -9.72 -24.92 -4.66
CA ALA A 2 -8.86 -23.77 -4.43
C ALA A 2 -9.41 -22.94 -3.25
N ARG A 3 -8.68 -22.91 -2.12
CA ARG A 3 -9.01 -22.07 -0.96
C ARG A 3 -8.99 -20.62 -1.44
N ARG A 4 -10.15 -19.94 -1.42
CA ARG A 4 -10.24 -18.54 -1.86
C ARG A 4 -9.64 -17.62 -0.79
N HIS A 5 -8.74 -16.74 -1.20
CA HIS A 5 -8.27 -15.64 -0.35
C HIS A 5 -9.42 -14.67 -0.05
N ILE A 6 -9.39 -14.05 1.13
CA ILE A 6 -10.28 -12.92 1.43
C ILE A 6 -9.68 -11.69 0.78
N ILE A 7 -10.49 -11.01 -0.01
CA ILE A 7 -10.08 -9.85 -0.80
C ILE A 7 -11.14 -8.78 -0.59
N ASP A 8 -10.67 -7.59 -0.25
CA ASP A 8 -11.50 -6.41 -0.18
C ASP A 8 -10.65 -5.20 -0.62
N SER A 9 -11.31 -4.14 -1.08
CA SER A 9 -10.67 -2.97 -1.66
C SER A 9 -11.50 -1.73 -1.41
N PHE A 10 -10.84 -0.59 -1.31
CA PHE A 10 -11.51 0.70 -1.21
C PHE A 10 -10.82 1.71 -2.13
N ARG A 11 -11.57 2.72 -2.57
CA ARG A 11 -10.99 3.89 -3.23
C ARG A 11 -10.64 4.94 -2.17
N PRO A 12 -9.42 5.49 -2.16
CA PRO A 12 -9.04 6.55 -1.23
C PRO A 12 -9.97 7.77 -1.31
N ASP A 13 -10.43 8.27 -0.17
CA ASP A 13 -11.11 9.56 -0.09
C ASP A 13 -10.08 10.70 -0.05
N ILE A 14 -10.03 11.51 -1.11
CA ILE A 14 -9.11 12.64 -1.22
C ILE A 14 -9.32 13.72 -0.15
N LYS A 15 -10.48 13.73 0.54
CA LYS A 15 -10.74 14.66 1.64
C LYS A 15 -10.20 14.15 2.98
N SER A 16 -9.84 12.86 3.08
CA SER A 16 -9.29 12.27 4.29
C SER A 16 -7.82 12.63 4.50
N ASN A 17 -7.48 13.01 5.73
CA ASN A 17 -6.10 13.25 6.15
C ASN A 17 -5.19 12.01 5.97
N SER A 18 -5.74 10.81 5.85
CA SER A 18 -4.98 9.58 5.57
C SER A 18 -4.30 9.57 4.20
N PHE A 19 -4.84 10.31 3.23
CA PHE A 19 -4.37 10.30 1.84
C PHE A 19 -3.77 11.65 1.39
N HIS A 20 -3.55 12.56 2.34
CA HIS A 20 -2.87 13.82 2.08
C HIS A 20 -1.35 13.67 2.13
N ARG A 21 -0.62 14.70 1.71
CA ARG A 21 0.84 14.74 1.84
C ARG A 21 1.24 14.52 3.30
N PRO A 22 2.12 13.55 3.60
CA PRO A 22 2.60 13.33 4.96
C PRO A 22 3.24 14.57 5.57
N ARG A 23 2.84 14.89 6.81
CA ARG A 23 3.40 15.99 7.63
C ARG A 23 4.31 15.46 8.75
N SER A 24 4.41 14.14 8.89
CA SER A 24 5.21 13.41 9.88
C SER A 24 5.74 12.12 9.22
N ASN A 25 6.27 11.20 10.02
CA ASN A 25 6.80 9.93 9.54
C ASN A 25 5.76 9.03 8.83
N MET A 26 4.47 9.15 9.17
CA MET A 26 3.40 8.36 8.57
C MET A 26 2.06 9.10 8.59
N ASN A 27 1.20 8.83 7.61
CA ASN A 27 -0.19 9.26 7.64
C ASN A 27 -1.00 8.41 8.62
N ILE A 28 -2.19 8.89 8.98
CA ILE A 28 -3.17 8.12 9.74
C ILE A 28 -3.57 6.89 8.92
N GLY A 29 -3.49 5.71 9.52
CA GLY A 29 -3.87 4.46 8.87
C GLY A 29 -5.32 4.47 8.37
N SER A 30 -5.53 3.99 7.16
CA SER A 30 -6.85 3.79 6.57
C SER A 30 -6.96 2.35 6.09
N GLY A 31 -8.16 1.76 6.21
CA GLY A 31 -8.38 0.35 5.93
C GLY A 31 -9.83 -0.05 6.07
N ILE A 32 -10.06 -1.35 6.20
CA ILE A 32 -11.39 -1.96 6.25
C ILE A 32 -11.54 -2.58 7.64
N PRO A 33 -12.23 -1.89 8.59
CA PRO A 33 -12.27 -2.33 9.99
C PRO A 33 -12.80 -3.75 10.19
N ASN A 34 -13.69 -4.20 9.30
CA ASN A 34 -14.32 -5.52 9.34
C ASN A 34 -13.84 -6.43 8.20
N PHE A 35 -12.52 -6.47 7.93
CA PHE A 35 -11.94 -7.23 6.81
C PHE A 35 -12.22 -8.74 6.89
N ILE A 36 -12.09 -9.35 8.08
CA ILE A 36 -12.40 -10.77 8.32
C ILE A 36 -13.02 -10.93 9.72
N PRO A 37 -14.11 -11.71 9.87
CA PRO A 37 -14.64 -12.05 11.18
C PRO A 37 -13.61 -12.81 12.02
N LEU A 38 -13.35 -12.36 13.25
CA LEU A 38 -12.36 -12.99 14.15
C LEU A 38 -12.59 -14.50 14.34
N LYS A 39 -13.85 -14.94 14.40
CA LYS A 39 -14.22 -16.36 14.49
C LYS A 39 -13.62 -17.23 13.40
N MET A 40 -13.37 -16.69 12.20
CA MET A 40 -12.76 -17.44 11.09
C MET A 40 -11.25 -17.64 11.28
N ILE A 41 -10.57 -16.73 11.98
CA ILE A 41 -9.16 -16.85 12.32
C ILE A 41 -8.98 -17.75 13.55
N GLN A 42 -9.88 -17.64 14.52
CA GLN A 42 -9.81 -18.39 15.77
C GLN A 42 -10.23 -19.86 15.63
N GLN A 43 -10.92 -20.21 14.55
CA GLN A 43 -11.33 -21.58 14.28
C GLN A 43 -10.09 -22.48 14.07
N GLU A 44 -10.07 -23.62 14.75
CA GLU A 44 -9.03 -24.63 14.58
C GLU A 44 -9.05 -25.17 13.14
N GLY A 45 -7.86 -25.35 12.55
CA GLY A 45 -7.73 -25.81 11.17
C GLY A 45 -8.13 -24.77 10.10
N ASN A 46 -8.29 -23.50 10.48
CA ASN A 46 -8.56 -22.44 9.51
C ASN A 46 -7.43 -22.36 8.45
N PRO A 47 -7.75 -21.95 7.22
CA PRO A 47 -6.77 -21.91 6.14
C PRO A 47 -5.85 -20.68 6.17
N TYR A 48 -6.11 -19.71 7.05
CA TYR A 48 -5.51 -18.37 7.02
C TYR A 48 -4.30 -18.22 7.96
N VAL A 49 -4.23 -19.03 9.01
CA VAL A 49 -3.10 -19.09 9.96
C VAL A 49 -2.54 -20.51 9.95
N GLN A 50 -1.27 -20.65 9.57
CA GLN A 50 -0.55 -21.92 9.56
C GLN A 50 0.81 -21.71 10.23
N ASN A 51 1.19 -22.59 11.15
CA ASN A 51 2.43 -22.47 11.93
C ASN A 51 2.59 -21.09 12.58
N ASP A 52 1.52 -20.61 13.24
CA ASP A 52 1.46 -19.29 13.88
C ASP A 52 1.79 -18.10 12.94
N THR A 53 1.57 -18.28 11.64
CA THR A 53 1.91 -17.28 10.61
C THR A 53 0.73 -17.05 9.68
N MET A 54 0.50 -15.78 9.34
CA MET A 54 -0.47 -15.36 8.31
C MET A 54 0.23 -14.58 7.19
N CYS A 55 -0.29 -14.67 5.97
CA CYS A 55 0.20 -13.89 4.84
C CYS A 55 -0.84 -12.84 4.43
N ILE A 56 -0.43 -11.59 4.34
CA ILE A 56 -1.26 -10.47 3.87
C ILE A 56 -0.62 -9.91 2.59
N LYS A 57 -1.44 -9.71 1.55
CA LYS A 57 -1.03 -9.07 0.30
C LYS A 57 -1.78 -7.77 0.13
N ILE A 58 -1.06 -6.67 0.00
CA ILE A 58 -1.61 -5.35 -0.35
C ILE A 58 -1.38 -5.13 -1.84
N MET A 59 -2.42 -4.66 -2.53
CA MET A 59 -2.36 -4.29 -3.94
C MET A 59 -2.72 -2.82 -4.07
N VAL A 60 -1.84 -2.05 -4.72
CA VAL A 60 -2.07 -0.64 -5.02
C VAL A 60 -2.26 -0.53 -6.53
N ASP A 61 -3.37 0.10 -6.93
CA ASP A 61 -3.65 0.37 -8.33
C ASP A 61 -2.87 1.62 -8.77
N PHE A 62 -2.01 1.45 -9.77
CA PHE A 62 -1.24 2.53 -10.39
C PHE A 62 -1.69 2.83 -11.83
N ASN A 63 -2.86 2.33 -12.27
CA ASN A 63 -3.36 2.54 -13.63
C ASN A 63 -3.52 4.03 -13.99
N ASP A 64 -3.76 4.89 -13.00
CA ASP A 64 -3.86 6.35 -13.17
C ASP A 64 -2.48 7.05 -13.17
N ILE A 65 -1.38 6.31 -13.00
CA ILE A 65 0.00 6.82 -13.01
C ILE A 65 0.68 6.43 -14.32
N PRO A 66 1.27 7.39 -15.07
CA PRO A 66 2.07 7.09 -16.25
C PRO A 66 3.15 6.04 -15.96
N VAL A 67 3.27 5.02 -16.82
CA VAL A 67 4.20 3.88 -16.62
C VAL A 67 5.63 4.31 -16.30
N ILE A 68 6.09 5.41 -16.92
CA ILE A 68 7.42 5.99 -16.71
C ILE A 68 7.66 6.49 -15.27
N LEU A 69 6.60 6.80 -14.53
CA LEU A 69 6.65 7.23 -13.13
C LEU A 69 6.60 6.06 -12.14
N LEU A 70 6.20 4.86 -12.58
CA LEU A 70 6.07 3.69 -11.71
C LEU A 70 7.37 3.41 -10.94
N PRO A 71 8.57 3.38 -11.56
CA PRO A 71 9.80 3.10 -10.83
C PRO A 71 10.08 4.06 -9.67
N TYR A 72 9.50 5.27 -9.68
CA TYR A 72 9.65 6.28 -8.63
C TYR A 72 8.48 6.28 -7.64
N ALA A 73 7.31 5.84 -8.07
CA ALA A 73 6.13 5.69 -7.21
C ALA A 73 6.15 4.38 -6.40
N VAL A 74 6.75 3.31 -6.97
CA VAL A 74 6.79 1.97 -6.37
C VAL A 74 8.11 1.64 -5.69
N SER A 75 9.16 2.45 -5.86
CA SER A 75 10.41 2.26 -5.14
C SER A 75 10.29 2.78 -3.70
N LEU A 76 9.55 2.02 -2.90
CA LEU A 76 9.88 1.86 -1.49
C LEU A 76 11.22 1.12 -1.47
N ASN A 77 12.33 1.83 -1.63
CA ASN A 77 13.64 1.27 -1.31
C ASN A 77 13.91 1.60 0.16
N PRO A 78 13.52 0.75 1.12
CA PRO A 78 13.60 1.06 2.55
C PRO A 78 15.04 1.29 3.03
N GLY A 79 16.04 0.95 2.21
CA GLY A 79 17.46 1.17 2.50
C GLY A 79 17.97 2.60 2.24
N LEU A 80 17.20 3.48 1.58
CA LEU A 80 17.63 4.85 1.33
C LEU A 80 16.95 5.84 2.29
N PRO A 81 17.69 6.79 2.88
CA PRO A 81 17.11 7.85 3.69
C PRO A 81 16.02 8.64 2.93
N THR A 82 14.93 9.00 3.63
CA THR A 82 13.75 9.68 3.05
C THR A 82 14.08 10.92 2.21
N HIS A 83 15.09 11.70 2.60
CA HIS A 83 15.50 12.90 1.86
C HIS A 83 16.09 12.58 0.48
N VAL A 84 16.80 11.44 0.33
CA VAL A 84 17.36 10.98 -0.95
C VAL A 84 16.23 10.56 -1.88
N GLN A 85 15.26 9.81 -1.37
CA GLN A 85 14.08 9.40 -2.13
C GLN A 85 13.31 10.63 -2.64
N GLN A 86 13.09 11.63 -1.78
CA GLN A 86 12.41 12.88 -2.15
C GLN A 86 13.18 13.69 -3.21
N ALA A 87 14.52 13.72 -3.15
CA ALA A 87 15.34 14.40 -4.14
C ALA A 87 15.24 13.73 -5.52
N MET A 88 15.30 12.39 -5.57
CA MET A 88 15.14 11.62 -6.81
C MET A 88 13.76 11.85 -7.45
N ILE A 89 12.68 11.81 -6.66
CA ILE A 89 11.32 12.09 -7.14
C ILE A 89 11.21 13.51 -7.73
N LYS A 90 11.77 14.52 -7.04
CA LYS A 90 11.76 15.92 -7.51
C LYS A 90 12.52 16.09 -8.84
N GLN A 91 13.69 15.48 -8.97
CA GLN A 91 14.50 15.56 -10.18
C GLN A 91 13.73 15.02 -11.40
N VAL A 92 13.11 13.86 -11.25
CA VAL A 92 12.34 13.22 -12.31
C VAL A 92 11.11 14.03 -12.69
N ALA A 93 10.35 14.51 -11.70
CA ALA A 93 9.19 15.37 -11.96
C ALA A 93 9.57 16.66 -12.70
N THR A 94 10.78 17.19 -12.42
CA THR A 94 11.30 18.38 -13.11
C THR A 94 11.69 18.08 -14.55
N GLN A 95 12.36 16.96 -14.80
CA GLN A 95 12.70 16.51 -16.16
C GLN A 95 11.47 16.29 -17.03
N MET A 96 10.35 15.83 -16.45
CA MET A 96 9.09 15.69 -17.21
C MET A 96 8.43 17.02 -17.54
N ARG A 97 8.57 18.06 -16.73
CA ARG A 97 8.03 19.39 -17.03
C ARG A 97 8.79 20.14 -18.12
N GLN A 98 10.02 19.69 -18.42
CA GLN A 98 10.90 20.29 -19.43
C GLN A 98 10.81 19.58 -20.79
N LYS A 99 10.00 18.53 -20.90
CA LYS A 99 9.68 17.83 -22.16
C LYS A 99 8.23 18.12 -22.54
#